data_AF-A0ABD3WBC0-F1
#
_entry.id   AF-A0ABD3WBC0-F1
#
_cell.length_a   1.000
_cell.length_b   1.000
_cell.length_c   1.000
_cell.angle_alpha   90.00
_cell.angle_beta   90.00
_cell.angle_gamma   90.00
#
_symmetry.space_group_name_H-M   'P 1'
#
loop_
_entity.id
_entity.type
_entity.pdbx_description
1 polymer ?
#
loop_
_entity_poly.entity_id
_entity_poly.type
_entity_poly.pdbx_seq_one_letter_code
_entity_poly.pdbx_strand_id
1 'polypeptide(L)'
;MASEKGEKLRQAVLKYRDELGHDEKLRYEGKLKLIDNEDPYEMPTSAWSEVESLLPSVTYPDIVNYLVFSPSPYSSEDLKSYKGLDAYNQFVCGWVREKMSRVVNDNCLTTAKVLHSQRMSEKPLQPWVVAERTGRILAAHCTCMAGLGEACSHIAALLFSIEATVKLRDAKTVTEEKSYWLLPSSVKGVTYRKCSEIDFTSAKNLKKKLDTKITCLFRSQS
;
A
#
# COMPACT_ATOMS: atom_id res chain seq x y z
N MET A 1 26.56 -43.26 13.58
CA MET A 1 25.76 -42.58 12.53
C MET A 1 24.88 -41.42 13.05
N ALA A 2 25.04 -40.96 14.30
CA ALA A 2 24.40 -39.73 14.80
C ALA A 2 25.21 -38.45 14.47
N SER A 3 26.38 -38.58 13.85
CA SER A 3 27.31 -37.47 13.56
C SER A 3 26.98 -36.72 12.27
N GLU A 4 26.53 -37.39 11.21
CA GLU A 4 26.20 -36.73 9.93
C GLU A 4 24.92 -35.90 9.96
N LYS A 5 23.95 -36.25 10.82
CA LYS A 5 22.71 -35.48 10.99
C LYS A 5 22.96 -34.16 11.74
N GLY A 6 23.99 -34.09 12.58
CA GLY A 6 24.43 -32.87 13.26
C GLY A 6 25.28 -31.94 12.39
N GLU A 7 26.00 -32.49 11.41
CA GLU A 7 26.81 -31.71 10.45
C GLU A 7 25.97 -31.05 9.35
N LYS A 8 24.86 -31.68 8.91
CA LYS A 8 23.93 -31.06 7.93
C LYS A 8 23.06 -29.93 8.50
N LEU A 9 22.90 -29.85 9.82
CA LEU A 9 22.20 -28.73 10.50
C LEU A 9 23.13 -27.54 10.80
N ARG A 10 24.42 -27.66 10.50
CA ARG A 10 25.43 -26.59 10.57
C ARG A 10 25.83 -26.07 9.20
N GLN A 11 24.98 -26.25 8.18
CA GLN A 11 25.05 -25.36 7.04
C GLN A 11 24.55 -24.01 7.54
N ALA A 12 25.49 -23.19 8.02
CA ALA A 12 25.23 -21.82 8.45
C ALA A 12 24.30 -21.20 7.42
N VAL A 13 23.17 -20.65 7.86
CA VAL A 13 22.28 -19.89 6.99
C VAL A 13 23.13 -18.77 6.42
N LEU A 14 23.66 -18.97 5.21
CA LEU A 14 24.47 -17.98 4.54
C LEU A 14 23.55 -16.79 4.34
N LYS A 15 23.93 -15.69 4.96
CA LYS A 15 23.18 -14.44 4.87
C LYS A 15 23.35 -13.94 3.45
N TYR A 16 22.27 -13.49 2.82
CA TYR A 16 22.31 -12.92 1.48
C TYR A 16 23.43 -11.86 1.31
N ARG A 17 23.66 -11.06 2.35
CA ARG A 17 24.72 -10.03 2.40
C ARG A 17 26.14 -10.59 2.23
N ASP A 18 26.38 -11.84 2.59
CA ASP A 18 27.71 -12.47 2.51
C ASP A 18 27.99 -13.07 1.14
N GLU A 19 26.96 -13.23 0.30
CA GLU A 19 27.08 -13.68 -1.09
C GLU A 19 27.34 -12.53 -2.07
N LEU A 20 27.20 -11.27 -1.62
CA LEU A 20 27.40 -10.08 -2.44
C LEU A 20 28.89 -9.77 -2.66
N GLY A 21 29.21 -9.27 -3.87
CA GLY A 21 30.51 -8.68 -4.18
C GLY A 21 30.80 -7.45 -3.31
N HIS A 22 32.06 -7.01 -3.27
CA HIS A 22 32.50 -5.92 -2.39
C HIS A 22 31.70 -4.62 -2.61
N ASP A 23 31.55 -4.19 -3.86
CA ASP A 23 30.90 -2.92 -4.18
C ASP A 23 29.37 -3.00 -4.01
N GLU A 24 28.78 -4.16 -4.35
CA GLU A 24 27.36 -4.45 -4.11
C GLU A 24 27.05 -4.45 -2.61
N LYS A 25 27.94 -5.03 -1.81
CA LYS A 25 27.81 -5.10 -0.36
C LYS A 25 27.85 -3.71 0.27
N LEU A 26 28.76 -2.84 -0.18
CA LEU A 26 28.80 -1.44 0.29
C LEU A 26 27.50 -0.68 -0.03
N ARG A 27 26.96 -0.84 -1.24
CA ARG A 27 25.66 -0.24 -1.61
C ARG A 27 24.53 -0.80 -0.76
N TYR A 28 24.49 -2.13 -0.59
CA TYR A 28 23.49 -2.80 0.24
C TYR A 28 23.51 -2.31 1.69
N GLU A 29 24.69 -2.22 2.30
CA GLU A 29 24.89 -1.70 3.64
C GLU A 29 24.48 -0.23 3.78
N GLY A 30 24.73 0.59 2.76
CA GLY A 30 24.25 1.97 2.70
C GLY A 30 22.72 2.06 2.82
N LYS A 31 22.00 1.14 2.17
CA LYS A 31 20.54 1.08 2.25
C LYS A 31 20.04 0.55 3.59
N LEU A 32 20.73 -0.43 4.17
CA LEU A 32 20.40 -0.95 5.50
C LEU A 32 20.47 0.13 6.59
N LYS A 33 21.37 1.11 6.46
CA LYS A 33 21.43 2.27 7.39
C LYS A 33 20.15 3.10 7.42
N LEU A 34 19.33 3.07 6.36
CA LEU A 34 18.04 3.78 6.31
C LEU A 34 16.93 3.10 7.13
N ILE A 35 17.18 1.86 7.58
CA ILE A 35 16.22 1.00 8.29
C ILE A 35 16.85 0.37 9.54
N ASP A 36 17.65 1.15 10.30
CA ASP A 36 18.34 0.71 11.53
C ASP A 36 19.25 -0.53 11.41
N ASN A 37 19.72 -0.82 10.19
CA ASN A 37 20.44 -2.05 9.88
C ASN A 37 19.62 -3.34 10.10
N GLU A 38 18.29 -3.24 10.08
CA GLU A 38 17.41 -4.41 10.00
C GLU A 38 17.43 -4.95 8.56
N ASP A 39 17.86 -6.21 8.38
CA ASP A 39 17.87 -6.83 7.05
C ASP A 39 16.48 -7.38 6.69
N PRO A 40 15.79 -6.87 5.64
CA PRO A 40 14.47 -7.33 5.24
C PRO A 40 14.38 -8.82 4.91
N TYR A 41 15.50 -9.47 4.55
CA TYR A 41 15.56 -10.90 4.26
C TYR A 41 15.71 -11.78 5.51
N GLU A 42 16.18 -11.21 6.62
CA GLU A 42 16.32 -11.92 7.90
C GLU A 42 15.16 -11.67 8.86
N MET A 43 14.31 -10.69 8.56
CA MET A 43 13.19 -10.32 9.41
C MET A 43 12.11 -11.42 9.47
N PRO A 44 11.58 -11.73 10.68
CA PRO A 44 10.51 -12.70 10.81
C PRO A 44 9.21 -12.16 10.21
N THR A 45 8.35 -13.04 9.71
CA THR A 45 7.04 -12.66 9.13
C THR A 45 6.18 -11.84 10.10
N SER A 46 6.33 -12.06 11.41
CA SER A 46 5.62 -11.30 12.46
C SER A 46 6.01 -9.82 12.55
N ALA A 47 7.17 -9.43 12.00
CA ALA A 47 7.59 -8.03 11.94
C ALA A 47 6.88 -7.25 10.82
N TRP A 48 6.18 -7.95 9.93
CA TRP A 48 5.54 -7.37 8.76
C TRP A 48 4.03 -7.24 8.97
N SER A 49 3.43 -6.25 8.31
CA SER A 49 2.00 -6.00 8.34
C SER A 49 1.44 -5.92 6.91
N GLU A 50 0.29 -6.54 6.68
CA GLU A 50 -0.43 -6.46 5.39
C GLU A 50 -1.34 -5.22 5.30
N VAL A 51 -1.27 -4.33 6.30
CA VAL A 51 -2.14 -3.15 6.38
C VAL A 51 -1.76 -2.13 5.31
N GLU A 52 -2.69 -1.86 4.38
CA GLU A 52 -2.48 -0.94 3.27
C GLU A 52 -2.23 0.51 3.71
N SER A 53 -2.74 0.93 4.87
CA SER A 53 -2.53 2.29 5.39
C SER A 53 -1.07 2.60 5.76
N LEU A 54 -0.24 1.57 5.91
CA LEU A 54 1.20 1.71 6.18
C LEU A 54 2.03 1.94 4.93
N LEU A 55 1.44 1.78 3.74
CA LEU A 55 2.12 2.02 2.48
C LEU A 55 2.40 3.52 2.29
N PRO A 56 3.56 3.86 1.70
CA PRO A 56 3.94 5.24 1.39
C PRO A 56 3.01 5.81 0.31
N SER A 57 2.77 7.12 0.32
CA SER A 57 1.93 7.82 -0.67
C SER A 57 2.65 8.04 -2.00
N VAL A 58 3.18 6.96 -2.60
CA VAL A 58 3.96 6.98 -3.84
C VAL A 58 3.05 7.31 -5.02
N THR A 59 3.46 8.26 -5.85
CA THR A 59 2.77 8.66 -7.09
C THR A 59 3.54 8.24 -8.34
N TYR A 60 2.87 8.20 -9.50
CA TYR A 60 3.52 7.89 -10.77
C TYR A 60 4.76 8.78 -11.06
N PRO A 61 4.74 10.10 -10.85
CA PRO A 61 5.93 10.95 -10.95
C PRO A 61 7.09 10.48 -10.05
N ASP A 62 6.83 10.06 -8.81
CA ASP A 62 7.87 9.58 -7.90
C ASP A 62 8.53 8.30 -8.42
N ILE A 63 7.72 7.39 -8.97
CA ILE A 63 8.20 6.15 -9.58
C ILE A 63 9.09 6.47 -10.77
N VAL A 64 8.63 7.32 -11.69
CA VAL A 64 9.43 7.70 -12.88
C VAL A 64 10.70 8.41 -12.45
N ASN A 65 10.61 9.31 -11.46
CA ASN A 65 11.76 10.06 -10.96
C ASN A 65 12.82 9.11 -10.39
N TYR A 66 12.42 8.16 -9.55
CA TYR A 66 13.32 7.14 -9.03
C TYR A 66 13.90 6.27 -10.14
N LEU A 67 13.07 5.74 -11.04
CA LEU A 67 13.54 4.82 -12.07
C LEU A 67 14.46 5.47 -13.12
N VAL A 68 14.32 6.77 -13.38
CA VAL A 68 15.10 7.50 -14.39
C VAL A 68 16.33 8.18 -13.79
N PHE A 69 16.20 8.77 -12.59
CA PHE A 69 17.24 9.61 -11.99
C PHE A 69 17.96 8.97 -10.80
N SER A 70 17.53 7.78 -10.34
CA SER A 70 18.29 7.07 -9.31
C SER A 70 19.69 6.72 -9.83
N PRO A 71 20.75 6.93 -9.03
CA PRO A 71 22.13 6.64 -9.41
C PRO A 71 22.34 5.13 -9.51
N SER A 72 21.93 4.54 -10.61
CA SER A 72 22.24 3.15 -10.93
C SER A 72 23.61 3.09 -11.62
N PRO A 73 24.35 1.98 -11.48
CA PRO A 73 25.60 1.75 -12.23
C PRO A 73 25.38 1.59 -13.75
N TYR A 74 24.12 1.58 -14.21
CA TYR A 74 23.72 1.44 -15.61
C TYR A 74 23.38 2.80 -16.24
N SER A 75 23.49 2.89 -17.57
CA SER A 75 23.28 4.15 -18.28
C SER A 75 21.82 4.61 -18.22
N SER A 76 21.59 5.92 -18.23
CA SER A 76 20.23 6.49 -18.23
C SER A 76 19.35 6.04 -19.41
N GLU A 77 19.97 5.60 -20.52
CA GLU A 77 19.30 5.08 -21.71
C GLU A 77 18.81 3.64 -21.52
N ASP A 78 19.57 2.81 -20.79
CA ASP A 78 19.15 1.47 -20.39
C ASP A 78 17.94 1.53 -19.46
N LEU A 79 17.88 2.54 -18.58
CA LEU A 79 16.77 2.72 -17.65
C LEU A 79 15.47 3.18 -18.33
N LYS A 80 15.55 4.00 -19.37
CA LYS A 80 14.38 4.47 -20.15
C LYS A 80 13.74 3.35 -20.98
N SER A 81 14.57 2.44 -21.50
CA SER A 81 14.15 1.41 -22.45
C SER A 81 13.60 0.14 -21.76
N TYR A 82 14.05 -0.15 -20.54
CA TYR A 82 13.77 -1.43 -19.84
C TYR A 82 12.56 -1.42 -18.89
N LYS A 83 12.01 -0.24 -18.53
CA LYS A 83 11.21 -0.11 -17.29
C LYS A 83 9.73 0.27 -17.43
N GLY A 84 9.31 0.82 -18.57
CA GLY A 84 7.94 1.30 -18.72
C GLY A 84 6.93 0.18 -18.99
N LEU A 85 7.21 -0.66 -20.00
CA LEU A 85 6.25 -1.66 -20.49
C LEU A 85 6.32 -2.97 -19.69
N ASP A 86 7.50 -3.56 -19.51
CA ASP A 86 7.61 -4.86 -18.87
C ASP A 86 7.20 -4.83 -17.39
N ALA A 87 7.65 -3.83 -16.63
CA ALA A 87 7.28 -3.73 -15.22
C ALA A 87 5.78 -3.46 -15.01
N TYR A 88 5.19 -2.62 -15.87
CA TYR A 88 3.76 -2.38 -15.86
C TYR A 88 2.98 -3.65 -16.24
N ASN A 89 3.44 -4.38 -17.26
CA ASN A 89 2.84 -5.68 -17.64
C ASN A 89 2.94 -6.70 -16.50
N GLN A 90 4.07 -6.79 -15.80
CA GLN A 90 4.23 -7.67 -14.62
C GLN A 90 3.21 -7.34 -13.53
N PHE A 91 3.00 -6.04 -13.27
CA PHE A 91 1.98 -5.58 -12.34
C PHE A 91 0.57 -5.96 -12.83
N VAL A 92 0.21 -5.61 -14.07
CA VAL A 92 -1.11 -5.87 -14.66
C VAL A 92 -1.42 -7.38 -14.71
N CYS A 93 -0.41 -8.22 -14.95
CA CYS A 93 -0.56 -9.68 -14.97
C CYS A 93 -0.65 -10.31 -13.57
N GLY A 94 -0.65 -9.53 -12.49
CA GLY A 94 -0.84 -10.02 -11.12
C GLY A 94 0.37 -10.80 -10.58
N TRP A 95 1.57 -10.46 -11.02
CA TRP A 95 2.79 -11.16 -10.60
C TRP A 95 3.35 -10.69 -9.26
N VAL A 96 2.90 -9.53 -8.79
CA VAL A 96 3.19 -9.03 -7.44
C VAL A 96 2.17 -9.60 -6.47
N ARG A 97 2.65 -10.37 -5.49
CA ARG A 97 1.84 -11.09 -4.50
C ARG A 97 2.36 -10.82 -3.09
N GLU A 98 1.51 -11.03 -2.09
CA GLU A 98 1.88 -10.99 -0.67
C GLU A 98 2.66 -9.71 -0.30
N LYS A 99 2.06 -8.56 -0.59
CA LYS A 99 2.65 -7.26 -0.27
C LYS A 99 2.53 -7.03 1.23
N MET A 100 3.66 -6.76 1.87
CA MET A 100 3.72 -6.46 3.30
C MET A 100 4.53 -5.19 3.54
N SER A 101 4.25 -4.49 4.62
CA SER A 101 4.90 -3.23 4.99
C SER A 101 5.18 -3.13 6.48
N ARG A 102 6.21 -2.37 6.82
CA ARG A 102 6.59 -1.99 8.17
C ARG A 102 7.07 -0.54 8.15
N VAL A 103 6.85 0.17 9.25
CA VAL A 103 7.44 1.51 9.44
C VAL A 103 8.70 1.38 10.31
N VAL A 104 9.80 1.96 9.84
CA VAL A 104 11.10 2.00 10.53
C VAL A 104 11.65 3.42 10.39
N ASN A 105 11.93 4.12 11.49
CA ASN A 105 12.38 5.53 11.49
C ASN A 105 11.57 6.46 10.59
N ASP A 106 10.24 6.40 10.69
CA ASP A 106 9.30 7.16 9.84
C ASP A 106 9.32 6.82 8.33
N ASN A 107 10.23 5.93 7.91
CA ASN A 107 10.27 5.37 6.57
C ASN A 107 9.38 4.13 6.48
N CYS A 108 8.66 4.01 5.38
CA CYS A 108 7.90 2.83 5.02
C CYS A 108 8.81 1.84 4.28
N LEU A 109 9.09 0.70 4.92
CA LEU A 109 9.71 -0.45 4.31
C LEU A 109 8.62 -1.37 3.76
N THR A 110 8.62 -1.60 2.45
CA THR A 110 7.62 -2.45 1.78
C THR A 110 8.33 -3.58 1.04
N THR A 111 7.81 -4.79 1.15
CA THR A 111 8.29 -6.00 0.46
C THR A 111 7.13 -6.72 -0.22
N ALA A 112 7.43 -7.52 -1.24
CA ALA A 112 6.46 -8.38 -1.89
C ALA A 112 7.16 -9.61 -2.49
N LYS A 113 6.36 -10.60 -2.91
CA LYS A 113 6.81 -11.69 -3.77
C LYS A 113 6.49 -11.37 -5.22
N VAL A 114 7.50 -11.35 -6.09
CA VAL A 114 7.34 -11.06 -7.52
C VAL A 114 7.83 -12.24 -8.35
N LEU A 115 6.98 -12.73 -9.26
CA LEU A 115 7.32 -13.82 -10.17
C LEU A 115 8.32 -13.39 -11.24
N HIS A 116 9.14 -14.35 -11.69
CA HIS A 116 10.06 -14.15 -12.80
C HIS A 116 9.31 -14.16 -14.13
N SER A 117 9.61 -13.21 -15.02
CA SER A 117 9.01 -13.14 -16.36
C SER A 117 9.32 -14.31 -17.26
N GLN A 118 10.49 -14.90 -17.10
CA GLN A 118 10.99 -15.94 -18.00
C GLN A 118 10.94 -17.34 -17.38
N ARG A 119 10.73 -17.45 -16.06
CA ARG A 119 10.87 -18.70 -15.29
C ARG A 119 9.81 -18.81 -14.19
N MET A 120 8.57 -19.01 -14.61
CA MET A 120 7.39 -19.11 -13.72
C MET A 120 7.45 -20.26 -12.70
N SER A 121 8.29 -21.27 -12.92
CA SER A 121 8.50 -22.39 -11.98
C SER A 121 9.53 -22.11 -10.89
N GLU A 122 10.28 -21.01 -11.01
CA GLU A 122 11.32 -20.65 -10.07
C GLU A 122 10.75 -19.90 -8.86
N LYS A 123 11.44 -19.98 -7.71
CA LYS A 123 10.99 -19.32 -6.48
C LYS A 123 10.77 -17.82 -6.75
N PRO A 124 9.65 -17.21 -6.32
CA PRO A 124 9.43 -15.78 -6.48
C PRO A 124 10.56 -14.96 -5.85
N LEU A 125 10.93 -13.88 -6.51
CA LEU A 125 11.88 -12.91 -5.99
C LEU A 125 11.23 -12.07 -4.91
N GLN A 126 12.05 -11.55 -4.01
CA GLN A 126 11.59 -10.71 -2.91
C GLN A 126 12.25 -9.33 -3.03
N PRO A 127 11.73 -8.45 -3.90
CA PRO A 127 12.15 -7.05 -3.89
C PRO A 127 11.61 -6.36 -2.63
N TRP A 128 12.40 -5.41 -2.13
CA TRP A 128 11.98 -4.49 -1.08
C TRP A 128 12.33 -3.06 -1.46
N VAL A 129 11.54 -2.13 -0.92
CA VAL A 129 11.62 -0.69 -1.16
C VAL A 129 11.54 0.03 0.18
N VAL A 130 12.35 1.06 0.34
CA VAL A 130 12.29 2.02 1.43
C VAL A 130 11.86 3.36 0.85
N ALA A 131 10.76 3.90 1.36
CA ALA A 131 10.25 5.20 0.95
C ALA A 131 9.76 5.99 2.16
N GLU A 132 9.85 7.31 2.08
CA GLU A 132 9.21 8.19 3.06
C GLU A 132 7.68 8.08 2.96
N ARG A 133 6.98 8.40 4.05
CA ARG A 133 5.51 8.45 4.07
C ARG A 133 4.93 9.36 2.97
N THR A 134 5.66 10.41 2.62
CA THR A 134 5.33 11.41 1.59
C THR A 134 5.27 10.84 0.17
N GLY A 135 5.86 9.66 -0.08
CA GLY A 135 5.94 9.05 -1.41
C GLY A 135 7.34 9.09 -2.03
N ARG A 136 8.30 9.79 -1.41
CA ARG A 136 9.68 9.82 -1.88
C ARG A 136 10.37 8.48 -1.68
N ILE A 137 10.80 7.86 -2.78
CA ILE A 137 11.54 6.59 -2.75
C ILE A 137 13.01 6.89 -2.41
N LEU A 138 13.52 6.28 -1.34
CA LEU A 138 14.90 6.47 -0.87
C LEU A 138 15.84 5.41 -1.44
N ALA A 139 15.41 4.15 -1.38
CA ALA A 139 16.21 3.02 -1.80
C ALA A 139 15.35 1.83 -2.18
N ALA A 140 15.86 0.97 -3.04
CA ALA A 140 15.26 -0.31 -3.35
C ALA A 140 16.32 -1.39 -3.58
N HIS A 141 15.90 -2.64 -3.43
CA HIS A 141 16.77 -3.77 -3.69
C HIS A 141 15.95 -4.96 -4.17
N CYS A 142 16.59 -5.80 -4.99
CA CYS A 142 16.01 -7.05 -5.46
C CYS A 142 17.12 -8.08 -5.62
N THR A 143 16.79 -9.34 -5.36
CA THR A 143 17.72 -10.47 -5.46
C THR A 143 18.01 -10.91 -6.90
N CYS A 144 17.37 -10.32 -7.92
CA CYS A 144 17.69 -10.66 -9.31
C CYS A 144 19.04 -10.08 -9.76
N MET A 145 19.64 -10.66 -10.80
CA MET A 145 20.90 -10.16 -11.38
C MET A 145 20.84 -8.68 -11.75
N ALA A 146 19.71 -8.21 -12.30
CA ALA A 146 19.49 -6.80 -12.61
C ALA A 146 19.17 -5.94 -11.37
N GLY A 147 18.79 -6.57 -10.25
CA GLY A 147 18.40 -5.94 -8.99
C GLY A 147 19.58 -5.35 -8.21
N LEU A 148 20.80 -5.78 -8.54
CA LEU A 148 22.05 -5.14 -8.09
C LEU A 148 22.18 -3.69 -8.58
N GLY A 149 21.44 -3.32 -9.62
CA GLY A 149 21.29 -1.94 -10.10
C GLY A 149 20.10 -1.17 -9.52
N GLU A 150 19.44 -1.70 -8.48
CA GLU A 150 18.45 -1.00 -7.63
C GLU A 150 17.17 -0.53 -8.33
N ALA A 151 17.02 -0.86 -9.62
CA ALA A 151 15.90 -0.43 -10.44
C ALA A 151 15.52 -1.46 -11.51
N CYS A 152 15.45 -2.73 -11.13
CA CYS A 152 14.97 -3.78 -12.02
C CYS A 152 13.44 -3.71 -12.24
N SER A 153 12.93 -4.48 -13.21
CA SER A 153 11.49 -4.55 -13.49
C SER A 153 10.66 -5.04 -12.29
N HIS A 154 11.20 -5.91 -11.44
CA HIS A 154 10.51 -6.38 -10.23
C HIS A 154 10.32 -5.26 -9.19
N ILE A 155 11.29 -4.35 -9.05
CA ILE A 155 11.18 -3.17 -8.18
C ILE A 155 10.13 -2.22 -8.74
N ALA A 156 10.17 -1.96 -10.05
CA ALA A 156 9.18 -1.12 -10.71
C ALA A 156 7.76 -1.71 -10.60
N ALA A 157 7.58 -3.02 -10.77
CA ALA A 157 6.29 -3.69 -10.58
C ALA A 157 5.77 -3.56 -9.14
N LEU A 158 6.65 -3.70 -8.14
CA LEU A 158 6.31 -3.45 -6.74
C LEU A 158 5.87 -1.99 -6.51
N LEU A 159 6.60 -1.03 -7.08
CA LEU A 159 6.24 0.40 -6.98
C LEU A 159 4.88 0.70 -7.61
N PHE A 160 4.59 0.17 -8.80
CA PHE A 160 3.27 0.30 -9.44
C PHE A 160 2.16 -0.34 -8.61
N SER A 161 2.43 -1.49 -7.97
CA SER A 161 1.49 -2.11 -7.03
C SER A 161 1.17 -1.22 -5.82
N ILE A 162 2.19 -0.55 -5.27
CA ILE A 162 2.02 0.42 -4.17
C ILE A 162 1.15 1.58 -4.63
N GLU A 163 1.51 2.20 -5.76
CA GLU A 163 0.78 3.36 -6.32
C GLU A 163 -0.68 3.03 -6.63
N ALA A 164 -0.96 1.87 -7.23
CA ALA A 164 -2.33 1.42 -7.47
C ALA A 164 -3.13 1.24 -6.16
N THR A 165 -2.48 0.72 -5.11
CA THR A 165 -3.11 0.55 -3.80
C THR A 165 -3.38 1.89 -3.11
N VAL A 166 -2.45 2.85 -3.23
CA VAL A 166 -2.62 4.23 -2.75
C VAL A 166 -3.78 4.90 -3.49
N LYS A 167 -3.82 4.80 -4.83
CA LYS A 167 -4.93 5.32 -5.64
C LYS A 167 -6.27 4.74 -5.24
N LEU A 168 -6.36 3.43 -5.00
CA LEU A 168 -7.61 2.79 -4.54
C LEU A 168 -8.02 3.27 -3.14
N ARG A 169 -7.05 3.47 -2.24
CA ARG A 169 -7.28 4.02 -0.90
C ARG A 169 -7.77 5.46 -0.95
N ASP A 170 -7.17 6.29 -1.79
CA ASP A 170 -7.52 7.72 -1.92
C ASP A 170 -8.82 7.92 -2.71
N ALA A 171 -9.10 7.04 -3.68
CA ALA A 171 -10.38 6.98 -4.38
C ALA A 171 -11.52 6.44 -3.51
N LYS A 172 -11.20 5.87 -2.34
CA LYS A 172 -12.16 5.36 -1.35
C LYS A 172 -12.89 6.50 -0.64
N THR A 173 -13.71 7.24 -1.36
CA THR A 173 -14.57 8.30 -0.80
C THR A 173 -15.81 7.67 -0.16
N VAL A 174 -16.17 8.11 1.05
CA VAL A 174 -17.41 8.02 1.90
C VAL A 174 -18.48 6.92 1.61
N THR A 175 -18.73 6.51 0.37
CA THR A 175 -19.69 5.47 0.00
C THR A 175 -19.19 4.03 0.21
N GLU A 176 -17.88 3.83 0.43
CA GLU A 176 -17.28 2.49 0.68
C GLU A 176 -16.98 2.16 2.15
N GLU A 177 -17.13 3.12 3.07
CA GLU A 177 -17.42 2.73 4.45
C GLU A 177 -18.76 1.98 4.43
N LYS A 178 -18.93 0.99 5.33
CA LYS A 178 -20.28 0.47 5.58
C LYS A 178 -21.15 1.68 5.86
N SER A 179 -22.02 2.01 4.91
CA SER A 179 -22.96 3.09 5.07
C SER A 179 -23.67 2.83 6.39
N TYR A 180 -23.47 3.70 7.36
CA TYR A 180 -24.41 3.83 8.46
C TYR A 180 -25.63 4.55 7.84
N TRP A 181 -26.30 3.90 6.90
CA TRP A 181 -27.73 4.08 6.79
C TRP A 181 -28.27 3.52 8.10
N LEU A 182 -28.21 4.36 9.15
CA LEU A 182 -29.16 4.32 10.23
C LEU A 182 -30.49 4.57 9.51
N LEU A 183 -31.08 3.50 8.97
CA LEU A 183 -32.50 3.52 8.70
C LEU A 183 -33.10 4.00 10.02
N PRO A 184 -33.79 5.15 10.08
CA PRO A 184 -34.55 5.49 11.27
C PRO A 184 -35.37 4.25 11.57
N SER A 185 -35.18 3.71 12.77
CA SER A 185 -35.71 2.40 13.16
C SER A 185 -37.14 2.33 12.67
N SER A 186 -37.44 1.35 11.79
CA SER A 186 -38.75 1.18 11.16
C SER A 186 -39.82 1.57 12.16
N VAL A 187 -40.54 2.67 11.86
CA VAL A 187 -41.47 3.30 12.79
C VAL A 187 -42.36 2.20 13.33
N LYS A 188 -42.14 1.81 14.59
CA LYS A 188 -42.87 0.70 15.21
C LYS A 188 -44.32 1.17 15.35
N GLY A 189 -45.17 0.73 14.42
CA GLY A 189 -46.61 0.93 14.44
C GLY A 189 -47.05 2.30 13.93
N VAL A 190 -47.23 2.42 12.62
CA VAL A 190 -48.09 3.49 12.09
C VAL A 190 -49.54 3.15 12.47
N THR A 191 -50.15 3.96 13.33
CA THR A 191 -51.56 3.78 13.70
C THR A 191 -52.44 4.08 12.50
N TYR A 192 -53.25 3.12 12.06
CA TYR A 192 -54.15 3.30 10.92
C TYR A 192 -55.20 4.37 11.27
N ARG A 193 -55.33 5.40 10.44
CA ARG A 193 -56.36 6.45 10.56
C ARG A 193 -57.17 6.51 9.27
N LYS A 194 -58.44 6.92 9.35
CA LYS A 194 -59.26 7.16 8.17
C LYS A 194 -58.61 8.23 7.30
N CYS A 195 -58.73 8.11 5.98
CA CYS A 195 -58.10 9.02 5.02
C CYS A 195 -58.46 10.51 5.29
N SER A 196 -59.67 10.77 5.78
CA SER A 196 -60.14 12.10 6.20
C SER A 196 -59.40 12.69 7.40
N GLU A 197 -58.69 11.87 8.17
CA GLU A 197 -57.96 12.25 9.38
C GLU A 197 -56.43 12.30 9.16
N ILE A 198 -55.96 12.02 7.94
CA ILE A 198 -54.54 12.10 7.58
C ILE A 198 -54.26 13.51 7.07
N ASP A 199 -53.42 14.25 7.80
CA ASP A 199 -52.96 15.56 7.35
C ASP A 199 -51.81 15.38 6.34
N PHE A 200 -52.11 15.59 5.07
CA PHE A 200 -51.13 15.52 3.96
C PHE A 200 -50.35 16.82 3.76
N THR A 201 -50.38 17.76 4.72
CA THR A 201 -49.54 18.96 4.57
C THR A 201 -48.05 18.58 4.55
N SER A 202 -47.34 19.14 3.56
CA SER A 202 -45.89 18.99 3.45
C SER A 202 -45.20 19.45 4.75
N ALA A 203 -44.11 18.77 5.13
CA ALA A 203 -43.28 19.12 6.26
C ALA A 203 -42.87 20.61 6.28
N LYS A 204 -42.66 21.21 5.10
CA LYS A 204 -42.36 22.65 4.96
C LYS A 204 -43.51 23.54 5.46
N ASN A 205 -44.75 23.16 5.16
CA ASN A 205 -45.95 23.89 5.59
C ASN A 205 -46.27 23.68 7.08
N LEU A 206 -46.03 22.48 7.62
CA LEU A 206 -46.13 22.22 9.05
C LEU A 206 -45.15 23.08 9.85
N LYS A 207 -43.88 23.13 9.40
CA LYS A 207 -42.86 23.99 10.02
C LYS A 207 -43.27 25.47 9.97
N LYS A 208 -43.71 25.96 8.81
CA LYS A 208 -44.17 27.36 8.67
C LYS A 208 -45.35 27.68 9.60
N LYS A 209 -46.33 26.77 9.73
CA LYS A 209 -47.46 26.94 10.66
C LYS A 209 -46.99 26.96 12.13
N LEU A 210 -46.03 26.09 12.50
CA LEU A 210 -45.46 26.05 13.84
C LEU A 210 -44.70 27.35 14.16
N ASP A 211 -43.82 27.77 13.25
CA ASP A 211 -43.04 29.00 13.39
C ASP A 211 -43.96 30.23 13.50
N THR A 212 -45.07 30.25 12.75
CA THR A 212 -46.10 31.30 12.85
C THR A 212 -46.80 31.29 14.21
N LYS A 213 -47.19 30.11 14.73
CA LYS A 213 -47.80 30.00 16.08
C LYS A 213 -46.83 30.43 17.19
N ILE A 214 -45.58 30.02 17.10
CA ILE A 214 -44.52 30.43 18.04
C ILE A 214 -44.39 31.96 18.02
N THR A 215 -44.31 32.56 16.83
CA THR A 215 -44.22 34.01 16.67
C THR A 215 -45.44 34.75 17.23
N CYS A 216 -46.65 34.20 17.06
CA CYS A 216 -47.87 34.78 17.64
C CYS A 216 -47.91 34.66 19.17
N LEU A 217 -47.44 33.54 19.75
CA LEU A 217 -47.38 33.35 21.21
C LEU A 217 -46.41 34.32 21.89
N PHE A 218 -45.33 34.70 21.20
CA PHE A 218 -44.39 35.71 21.67
C PHE A 218 -44.93 37.14 21.57
N ARG A 219 -45.93 37.41 20.72
CA ARG A 219 -46.56 38.74 20.58
C ARG A 219 -47.74 39.00 21.51
N SER A 220 -48.29 37.98 22.17
CA SER A 220 -49.42 38.12 23.12
C SER A 220 -48.98 38.27 24.58
N GLN A 221 -47.67 38.32 24.85
CA GLN A 221 -47.08 38.55 26.19
C GLN A 221 -46.31 39.89 26.28
N SER A 222 -46.52 40.78 25.31
CA SER A 222 -45.94 42.14 25.24
C SER A 222 -47.03 43.19 25.13
#